data_AF-A0A945GVI6-F1
#
_entry.id   AF-A0A945GVI6-F1
#
_cell.length_a   1.000
_cell.length_b   1.000
_cell.length_c   1.000
_cell.angle_alpha   90.00
_cell.angle_beta   90.00
_cell.angle_gamma   90.00
#
_symmetry.space_group_name_H-M   'P 1'
#
loop_
_entity.id
_entity.type
_entity.pdbx_description
1 polymer ?
#
loop_
_entity_poly.entity_id
_entity_poly.type
_entity_poly.pdbx_seq_one_letter_code
_entity_poly.pdbx_strand_id
1 'polypeptide(L)'
;MDDSDLTGSQKAAVFLMAMGESRSNRLKLEMDSDEVEELRDATESLGKIPSGTVENIISEYDVKRSALPMNQPQNVDLREKQEQEQARKRPAPKTKTRQPRRTTPEIEAEGNGLSPTVQHMTNIEV
;
A
#
# COMPACT_ATOMS: atom_id res chain seq x y z
N MET A 1 39.29 -0.77 7.09
CA MET A 1 38.20 -1.33 7.90
C MET A 1 37.38 -2.16 6.95
N ASP A 2 37.53 -3.46 7.07
CA ASP A 2 36.86 -4.43 6.23
C ASP A 2 35.50 -4.76 6.86
N ASP A 3 34.57 -5.32 6.08
CA ASP A 3 33.22 -5.65 6.57
C ASP A 3 33.25 -6.69 7.71
N SER A 4 34.28 -7.53 7.76
CA SER A 4 34.48 -8.51 8.84
C SER A 4 34.82 -7.86 10.19
N ASP A 5 35.26 -6.60 10.20
CA ASP A 5 35.59 -5.85 11.42
C ASP A 5 34.34 -5.21 12.07
N LEU A 6 33.20 -5.24 11.39
CA LEU A 6 31.97 -4.58 11.84
C LEU A 6 31.07 -5.53 12.63
N THR A 7 30.57 -5.05 13.77
CA THR A 7 29.53 -5.75 14.53
C THR A 7 28.19 -5.71 13.78
N GLY A 8 27.23 -6.56 14.18
CA GLY A 8 25.89 -6.56 13.59
C GLY A 8 25.21 -5.18 13.63
N SER A 9 25.28 -4.50 14.78
CA SER A 9 24.71 -3.17 14.99
C SER A 9 25.40 -2.10 14.15
N GLN A 10 26.72 -2.22 13.96
CA GLN A 10 27.48 -1.37 13.04
C GLN A 10 27.08 -1.60 11.57
N LYS A 11 26.96 -2.86 11.13
CA LYS A 11 26.46 -3.17 9.77
C LYS A 11 25.05 -2.64 9.54
N ALA A 12 24.17 -2.75 10.54
CA ALA A 12 22.82 -2.21 10.50
C ALA A 12 22.84 -0.67 10.39
N ALA A 13 23.68 0.01 11.17
CA ALA A 13 23.86 1.46 11.08
C ALA A 13 24.36 1.90 9.68
N VAL A 14 25.33 1.18 9.09
CA VAL A 14 25.80 1.43 7.73
C VAL A 14 24.68 1.27 6.70
N PHE A 15 23.90 0.20 6.81
CA PHE A 15 22.77 -0.05 5.94
C PHE A 15 21.71 1.05 6.04
N LEU A 16 21.37 1.49 7.25
CA LEU A 16 20.44 2.60 7.48
C LEU A 16 20.94 3.91 6.88
N MET A 17 22.23 4.22 7.02
CA MET A 17 22.84 5.41 6.43
C MET A 17 22.80 5.35 4.90
N ALA A 18 23.09 4.19 4.30
CA ALA A 18 23.11 4.01 2.85
C ALA A 18 21.74 4.19 2.19
N MET A 19 20.64 3.87 2.89
CA MET A 19 19.27 4.07 2.38
C MET A 19 18.77 5.52 2.47
N GLY A 20 19.50 6.38 3.19
CA GLY A 20 19.16 7.77 3.43
C GLY A 20 18.15 7.98 4.58
N GLU A 21 18.13 9.21 5.07
CA GLU A 21 17.43 9.61 6.31
C GLU A 21 15.91 9.35 6.27
N SER A 22 15.25 9.62 5.14
CA SER A 22 13.79 9.46 5.04
C SER A 22 13.35 7.99 5.24
N ARG A 23 14.09 7.05 4.65
CA ARG A 23 13.76 5.62 4.74
C ARG A 23 14.19 5.03 6.08
N SER A 24 15.37 5.41 6.57
CA SER A 24 15.86 4.94 7.86
C SER A 24 15.01 5.45 9.01
N ASN A 25 14.53 6.70 8.98
CA ASN A 25 13.63 7.22 10.01
C ASN A 25 12.30 6.47 10.07
N ARG A 26 11.75 6.08 8.92
CA ARG A 26 10.54 5.23 8.90
C ARG A 26 10.79 3.87 9.53
N LEU A 27 11.96 3.27 9.27
CA LEU A 27 12.29 1.97 9.86
C LEU A 27 12.51 2.08 11.37
N LYS A 28 13.18 3.14 11.84
CA LYS A 28 13.39 3.41 13.27
C LYS A 28 12.10 3.62 14.07
N LEU A 29 11.00 4.03 13.42
CA LEU A 29 9.70 4.15 14.08
C LEU A 29 9.07 2.80 14.44
N GLU A 30 9.50 1.73 13.77
CA GLU A 30 9.04 0.36 14.03
C GLU A 30 9.97 -0.40 14.98
N MET A 31 11.00 0.28 15.50
CA MET A 31 12.02 -0.28 16.40
C MET A 31 11.76 0.16 17.84
N ASP A 32 12.20 -0.64 18.79
CA ASP A 32 12.14 -0.27 20.21
C ASP A 32 13.18 0.82 20.53
N SER A 33 12.94 1.59 21.59
CA SER A 33 13.82 2.71 21.98
C SER A 33 15.26 2.28 22.19
N ASP A 34 15.46 1.10 22.77
CA ASP A 34 16.78 0.56 23.09
C ASP A 34 17.55 0.22 21.80
N GLU A 35 16.86 -0.31 20.79
CA GLU A 35 17.47 -0.63 19.49
C GLU A 35 17.84 0.65 18.72
N VAL A 36 17.02 1.70 18.85
CA VAL A 36 17.31 3.01 18.23
C VAL A 36 18.54 3.65 18.86
N GLU A 37 18.69 3.61 20.18
CA GLU A 37 19.88 4.11 20.87
C GLU A 37 21.12 3.28 20.52
N GLU A 38 21.00 1.94 20.45
CA GLU A 38 22.12 1.09 20.03
C GLU A 38 22.61 1.44 18.62
N LEU A 39 21.69 1.67 17.68
CA LEU A 39 22.03 2.09 16.31
C LEU A 39 22.66 3.48 16.28
N ARG A 40 22.24 4.37 17.17
CA ARG A 40 22.81 5.70 17.29
C ARG A 40 24.25 5.62 17.80
N ASP A 41 24.49 4.88 18.88
CA ASP A 41 25.83 4.64 19.42
C ASP A 41 26.73 3.97 18.37
N ALA A 42 26.19 2.99 17.64
CA ALA A 42 26.89 2.36 16.53
C ALA A 42 27.25 3.40 15.44
N THR A 43 26.33 4.30 15.07
CA THR A 43 26.58 5.35 14.08
C THR A 43 27.66 6.33 14.53
N GLU A 44 27.68 6.73 15.80
CA GLU A 44 28.69 7.61 16.38
C GLU A 44 30.07 6.93 16.46
N SER A 45 30.10 5.61 16.66
CA SER A 45 31.34 4.81 16.66
C SER A 45 31.95 4.61 15.26
N LEU A 46 31.15 4.81 14.20
CA LEU A 46 31.59 4.59 12.83
C LEU A 46 32.44 5.77 12.33
N GLY A 47 33.68 5.46 11.98
CA GLY A 47 34.58 6.39 11.30
C GLY A 47 34.31 6.49 9.79
N LYS A 48 35.35 6.79 9.01
CA LYS A 48 35.25 6.73 7.55
C LYS A 48 35.13 5.29 7.08
N ILE A 49 34.08 5.01 6.31
CA ILE A 49 33.81 3.67 5.77
C ILE A 49 34.12 3.67 4.27
N PRO A 50 34.96 2.74 3.78
CA PRO A 50 35.20 2.59 2.34
C PRO A 50 33.92 2.20 1.59
N SER A 51 33.77 2.66 0.34
CA SER A 51 32.59 2.32 -0.49
C SER A 51 32.45 0.81 -0.70
N GLY A 52 33.56 0.08 -0.89
CA GLY A 52 33.54 -1.37 -1.06
C GLY A 52 32.97 -2.11 0.16
N THR A 53 33.19 -1.60 1.37
CA THR A 53 32.59 -2.15 2.59
C THR A 53 31.08 -1.97 2.60
N VAL A 54 30.59 -0.80 2.18
CA VAL A 54 29.15 -0.52 2.07
C VAL A 54 28.48 -1.42 1.03
N GLU A 55 29.10 -1.60 -0.13
CA GLU A 55 28.61 -2.48 -1.20
C GLU A 55 28.50 -3.94 -0.75
N ASN A 56 29.50 -4.42 -0.01
CA ASN A 56 29.49 -5.77 0.55
C ASN A 56 28.33 -5.98 1.54
N ILE A 57 28.10 -5.02 2.45
CA ILE A 57 27.00 -5.08 3.42
C ILE A 57 25.65 -5.12 2.72
N ILE A 58 25.45 -4.27 1.70
CA ILE A 58 24.20 -4.23 0.93
C ILE A 58 23.98 -5.56 0.20
N SER A 59 25.03 -6.12 -0.41
CA SER A 59 24.97 -7.41 -1.10
C SER A 59 24.65 -8.55 -0.14
N GLU A 60 25.25 -8.56 1.05
CA GLU A 60 24.97 -9.54 2.11
C GLU A 60 23.49 -9.48 2.53
N TYR A 61 22.94 -8.27 2.67
CA TYR A 61 21.52 -8.07 3.01
C TYR A 61 20.58 -8.59 1.93
N ASP A 62 20.86 -8.31 0.65
CA ASP A 62 20.02 -8.75 -0.47
C ASP A 62 19.97 -10.28 -0.60
N VAL A 63 21.11 -10.95 -0.42
CA VAL A 63 21.19 -12.42 -0.39
C VAL A 63 20.35 -12.99 0.76
N LYS A 64 20.48 -12.44 1.98
CA LYS A 64 19.71 -12.89 3.14
C LYS A 64 18.20 -12.65 2.96
N ARG A 65 17.82 -11.50 2.41
CA ARG A 65 16.41 -11.18 2.12
C ARG A 65 15.83 -12.11 1.07
N SER A 66 16.58 -12.38 0.01
CA SER A 66 16.15 -13.26 -1.09
C SER A 66 16.02 -14.72 -0.66
N ALA A 67 16.74 -15.13 0.38
CA ALA A 67 16.58 -16.46 0.99
C ALA A 67 15.29 -16.59 1.83
N LEU A 68 14.63 -15.48 2.20
CA LEU A 68 13.33 -15.50 2.86
C LEU A 68 12.21 -15.57 1.81
N PRO A 69 11.15 -16.36 2.02
CA PRO A 69 10.03 -16.42 1.10
C PRO A 69 9.36 -15.04 1.02
N MET A 70 9.57 -14.34 -0.10
CA MET A 70 8.89 -13.10 -0.46
C MET A 70 7.41 -13.39 -0.74
N ASN A 71 6.61 -13.68 0.30
CA ASN A 71 5.14 -13.73 0.26
C ASN A 71 4.50 -13.98 1.65
N GLN A 72 4.89 -13.21 2.66
CA GLN A 72 4.00 -13.03 3.82
C GLN A 72 3.18 -11.76 3.62
N PRO A 73 1.88 -11.86 3.30
CA PRO A 73 1.02 -10.71 3.29
C PRO A 73 0.83 -10.24 4.75
N GLN A 74 1.61 -9.25 5.15
CA GLN A 74 1.38 -8.55 6.40
C GLN A 74 0.02 -7.86 6.30
N ASN A 75 -0.95 -8.27 7.14
CA ASN A 75 -2.28 -7.67 7.33
C ASN A 75 -3.47 -8.20 6.49
N VAL A 76 -3.52 -9.48 6.09
CA VAL A 76 -4.80 -10.05 5.59
C VAL A 76 -5.82 -10.16 6.73
N ASP A 77 -5.38 -10.67 7.88
CA ASP A 77 -6.25 -10.95 9.03
C ASP A 77 -6.86 -9.68 9.66
N LEU A 78 -6.11 -8.56 9.69
CA LEU A 78 -6.62 -7.29 10.21
C LEU A 78 -7.68 -6.68 9.29
N ARG A 79 -7.51 -6.81 7.98
CA ARG A 79 -8.45 -6.26 7.00
C ARG A 79 -9.77 -7.03 7.00
N GLU A 80 -9.72 -8.37 7.05
CA GLU A 80 -10.92 -9.21 7.16
C GLU A 80 -11.68 -8.98 8.47
N LYS A 81 -10.97 -8.81 9.59
CA LYS A 81 -11.59 -8.48 10.88
C LYS A 81 -12.27 -7.10 10.86
N GLN A 82 -11.64 -6.09 10.28
CA GLN A 82 -12.23 -4.74 10.16
C GLN A 82 -13.46 -4.74 9.25
N GLU A 83 -13.44 -5.51 8.16
CA GLU A 83 -14.53 -5.59 7.19
C GLU A 83 -15.75 -6.33 7.78
N GLN A 84 -15.51 -7.40 8.56
CA GLN A 84 -16.58 -8.07 9.33
C GLN A 84 -17.17 -7.18 10.42
N GLU A 85 -16.35 -6.39 11.12
CA GLU A 85 -16.83 -5.48 12.15
C GLU A 85 -17.63 -4.31 11.57
N GLN A 86 -17.23 -3.79 10.41
CA GLN A 86 -18.00 -2.78 9.67
C GLN A 86 -19.32 -3.34 9.13
N ALA A 87 -19.33 -4.56 8.58
CA ALA A 87 -20.56 -5.19 8.10
C ALA A 87 -21.59 -5.40 9.22
N ARG A 88 -21.15 -5.72 10.44
CA ARG A 88 -22.01 -5.87 11.62
C ARG A 88 -22.62 -4.55 12.12
N LYS A 89 -22.03 -3.40 11.80
CA LYS A 89 -22.48 -2.07 12.26
C LYS A 89 -23.40 -1.35 11.27
N ARG A 90 -23.66 -1.90 10.07
CA ARG A 90 -24.55 -1.26 9.07
C ARG A 90 -26.04 -1.51 9.40
N PRO A 91 -26.87 -0.47 9.59
CA PRO A 91 -28.32 -0.64 9.70
C PRO A 91 -28.92 -1.02 8.34
N ALA A 92 -29.98 -1.83 8.36
CA ALA A 92 -30.64 -2.34 7.16
C ALA A 92 -31.14 -1.22 6.24
N PRO A 93 -31.03 -1.37 4.90
CA PRO A 93 -31.60 -0.41 3.96
C PRO A 93 -33.14 -0.42 4.11
N LYS A 94 -33.72 0.74 4.41
CA LYS A 94 -35.18 0.92 4.42
C LYS A 94 -35.71 0.69 3.00
N THR A 95 -36.36 -0.45 2.77
CA THR A 95 -37.11 -0.76 1.55
C THR A 95 -38.22 0.26 1.38
N LYS A 96 -38.05 1.19 0.42
CA LYS A 96 -39.15 2.04 -0.03
C LYS A 96 -40.13 1.16 -0.82
N THR A 97 -41.26 0.85 -0.20
CA THR A 97 -42.44 0.22 -0.82
C THR A 97 -42.80 0.92 -2.13
N ARG A 98 -42.66 0.23 -3.26
CA ARG A 98 -43.21 0.67 -4.57
C ARG A 98 -44.74 0.72 -4.44
N GLN A 99 -45.33 1.91 -4.57
CA GLN A 99 -46.78 2.01 -4.76
C GLN A 99 -47.17 1.47 -6.16
N PRO A 100 -48.33 0.81 -6.29
CA PRO A 100 -48.80 0.30 -7.57
C PRO A 100 -49.31 1.45 -8.47
N ARG A 101 -48.82 1.50 -9.71
CA ARG A 101 -49.26 2.44 -10.74
C ARG A 101 -50.66 2.03 -11.23
N ARG A 102 -51.59 2.98 -11.18
CA ARG A 102 -52.98 2.87 -11.65
C ARG A 102 -53.01 2.56 -13.16
N THR A 103 -53.86 1.62 -13.55
CA THR A 103 -54.12 1.18 -14.93
C THR A 103 -54.80 2.27 -15.77
N THR A 104 -54.50 2.33 -17.07
CA THR A 104 -55.30 3.01 -18.09
C THR A 104 -55.28 2.14 -19.35
N PRO A 105 -56.42 1.88 -20.02
CA PRO A 105 -56.50 0.89 -21.08
C PRO A 105 -56.09 1.42 -22.46
N GLU A 106 -55.33 0.59 -23.16
CA GLU A 106 -55.38 0.22 -24.59
C GLU A 106 -56.12 1.14 -25.58
N ILE A 107 -55.38 1.67 -26.57
CA ILE A 107 -55.87 1.91 -27.93
C ILE A 107 -54.75 1.53 -28.92
N GLU A 108 -55.05 0.52 -29.75
CA GLU A 108 -54.25 0.01 -30.87
C GLU A 108 -54.35 0.95 -32.10
N ALA A 109 -53.30 1.04 -32.94
CA ALA A 109 -53.39 1.08 -34.41
C ALA A 109 -52.02 1.33 -35.09
N GLU A 110 -51.76 0.53 -36.11
CA GLU A 110 -50.59 0.48 -36.98
C GLU A 110 -50.45 1.70 -37.94
N GLY A 111 -49.25 1.99 -38.44
CA GLY A 111 -49.09 2.94 -39.56
C GLY A 111 -47.66 3.40 -39.87
N ASN A 112 -47.14 2.95 -41.00
CA ASN A 112 -45.82 3.21 -41.58
C ASN A 112 -45.70 4.64 -42.19
N GLY A 113 -44.57 5.36 -42.03
CA GLY A 113 -44.34 6.64 -42.73
C GLY A 113 -43.09 7.45 -42.29
N LEU A 114 -42.36 8.02 -43.24
CA LEU A 114 -40.99 8.56 -43.14
C LEU A 114 -40.83 9.94 -42.43
N SER A 115 -39.68 10.08 -41.73
CA SER A 115 -38.71 11.19 -41.41
C SER A 115 -39.02 12.67 -41.78
N PRO A 116 -38.47 13.74 -41.12
CA PRO A 116 -37.01 13.93 -40.84
C PRO A 116 -36.57 14.84 -39.63
N THR A 117 -35.25 14.85 -39.36
CA THR A 117 -34.38 16.04 -39.09
C THR A 117 -33.42 15.88 -37.89
N VAL A 118 -32.18 16.25 -38.19
CA VAL A 118 -30.90 16.14 -37.49
C VAL A 118 -30.77 17.15 -36.33
N GLN A 119 -30.05 16.81 -35.26
CA GLN A 119 -28.93 17.62 -34.75
C GLN A 119 -28.07 16.90 -33.69
N HIS A 120 -26.77 16.81 -34.01
CA HIS A 120 -25.64 16.57 -33.12
C HIS A 120 -25.70 17.42 -31.84
N MET A 121 -25.25 16.88 -30.71
CA MET A 121 -24.09 17.43 -29.96
C MET A 121 -23.37 16.30 -29.21
N THR A 122 -22.09 16.15 -29.54
CA THR A 122 -21.06 15.45 -28.77
C THR A 122 -20.68 16.25 -27.51
N ASN A 123 -20.08 15.57 -26.52
CA ASN A 123 -18.81 15.90 -25.85
C ASN A 123 -18.70 14.93 -24.63
N ILE A 124 -18.04 13.77 -24.77
CA ILE A 124 -16.61 13.48 -24.54
C ILE A 124 -16.14 13.93 -23.15
N GLU A 125 -15.88 12.93 -22.31
CA GLU A 125 -15.07 13.02 -21.08
C GLU A 125 -13.59 13.23 -21.43
N VAL A 126 -12.94 14.15 -20.72
CA VAL A 126 -11.49 14.15 -20.43
C VAL A 126 -11.32 14.53 -18.96
#